data_AF-A0A8C8UR34-F1
#
_entry.id   AF-A0A8C8UR34-F1
#
_cell.length_a   1.000
_cell.length_b   1.000
_cell.length_c   1.000
_cell.angle_alpha   90.00
_cell.angle_beta   90.00
_cell.angle_gamma   90.00
#
_symmetry.space_group_name_H-M   'P 1'
#
loop_
_entity.id
_entity.type
_entity.pdbx_description
1 polymer ?
#
loop_
_entity_poly.entity_id
_entity_poly.type
_entity_poly.pdbx_seq_one_letter_code
_entity_poly.pdbx_strand_id
1 'polypeptide(L)'
;MAFQDLLNQVGSMGRYQILQMAFLLICNVMVTPHTVLENFTAAIPGHRCWVHILDNDTVSDSDSGTLSQDDLLRISIPLDSNLRPDKCRRFVQPQWHLLHLNGTFSNVTEPDTEPCVDGWVYEQSTFLSTTVTEWDLVCGSQVLGSVAKFVFVIGILVGNFLGGHLSDRFGRRLILTCALLPMAITGTCAALAPTFFIYCLLHFLKGLWIDIIHFPVFSVIEWTSPKFKALVTILMLCATSFGNIVMTGLAFVFRNWHHLQLVITCISISHYVFFQISGLQNGHNNLEMNSFFQVYFSISGKMTKHGMHIKEE
;
A
#
# COMPACT_ATOMS: atom_id res chain seq x y z
N MET A 1 -29.89 -13.91 19.47
CA MET A 1 -30.46 -13.00 20.49
C MET A 1 -29.76 -13.15 21.85
N ALA A 2 -29.48 -14.37 22.32
CA ALA A 2 -28.82 -14.62 23.63
C ALA A 2 -27.50 -13.85 23.92
N PHE A 3 -26.63 -13.62 22.93
CA PHE A 3 -25.35 -12.91 23.15
C PHE A 3 -25.53 -11.41 23.47
N GLN A 4 -26.54 -10.76 22.87
CA GLN A 4 -26.80 -9.33 23.11
C GLN A 4 -27.41 -9.10 24.50
N ASP A 5 -28.21 -10.04 24.98
CA ASP A 5 -28.81 -9.99 26.31
C ASP A 5 -27.74 -10.15 27.40
N LEU A 6 -26.78 -11.06 27.20
CA LEU A 6 -25.59 -11.20 28.06
C LEU A 6 -24.73 -9.93 28.10
N LEU A 7 -24.49 -9.30 26.95
CA LEU A 7 -23.74 -8.04 26.86
C LEU A 7 -24.42 -6.90 27.62
N ASN A 8 -25.76 -6.84 27.60
CA ASN A 8 -26.51 -5.85 28.37
C ASN A 8 -26.47 -6.13 29.88
N GLN A 9 -26.39 -7.40 30.29
CA GLN A 9 -26.33 -7.81 31.70
C GLN A 9 -24.97 -7.55 32.37
N VAL A 10 -23.86 -7.66 31.63
CA VAL A 10 -22.48 -7.47 32.15
C VAL A 10 -22.10 -5.98 32.33
N GLY A 11 -22.98 -5.07 31.91
CA GLY A 11 -22.76 -3.62 31.95
C GLY A 11 -22.11 -3.14 30.66
N SER A 12 -22.82 -2.27 29.92
CA SER A 12 -22.33 -1.74 28.65
C SER A 12 -21.21 -0.71 28.88
N MET A 13 -20.03 -0.93 28.30
CA MET A 13 -18.87 -0.01 28.30
C MET A 13 -18.17 0.18 29.65
N GLY A 14 -17.67 -0.90 30.24
CA GLY A 14 -16.70 -0.81 31.34
C GLY A 14 -15.37 -0.16 30.89
N ARG A 15 -14.58 0.38 31.84
CA ARG A 15 -13.28 1.04 31.57
C ARG A 15 -12.34 0.20 30.69
N TYR A 16 -12.33 -1.11 30.91
CA TYR A 16 -11.52 -2.05 30.13
C TYR A 16 -11.97 -2.16 28.66
N GLN A 17 -13.28 -2.19 28.39
CA GLN A 17 -13.81 -2.22 27.01
C GLN A 17 -13.47 -0.93 26.26
N ILE A 18 -13.55 0.23 26.95
CA ILE A 18 -13.19 1.54 26.37
C ILE A 18 -11.69 1.58 26.04
N LEU A 19 -10.82 1.08 26.93
CA LEU A 19 -9.38 1.04 26.70
C LEU A 19 -9.03 0.11 25.53
N GLN A 20 -9.67 -1.06 25.44
CA GLN A 20 -9.50 -1.99 24.32
C GLN A 20 -10.00 -1.40 22.99
N MET A 21 -11.13 -0.69 23.00
CA MET A 21 -11.66 0.04 21.85
C MET A 21 -10.66 1.09 21.36
N ALA A 22 -10.16 1.93 22.27
CA ALA A 22 -9.19 2.98 21.94
C ALA A 22 -7.91 2.37 21.32
N PHE A 23 -7.43 1.25 21.87
CA PHE A 23 -6.27 0.54 21.33
C PHE A 23 -6.51 0.04 19.89
N LEU A 24 -7.67 -0.56 19.62
CA LEU A 24 -8.00 -1.09 18.29
C LEU A 24 -8.28 0.04 17.27
N LEU A 25 -8.79 1.19 17.73
CA LEU A 25 -8.86 2.40 16.91
C LEU A 25 -7.47 2.89 16.51
N ILE A 26 -6.51 2.95 17.44
CA ILE A 26 -5.12 3.30 17.15
C ILE A 26 -4.51 2.29 16.17
N CYS A 27 -4.74 0.99 16.36
CA CYS A 27 -4.33 -0.05 15.41
C CYS A 27 -4.86 0.25 14.00
N ASN A 28 -6.15 0.59 13.88
CA ASN A 28 -6.78 0.89 12.60
C ASN A 28 -6.13 2.09 11.90
N VAL A 29 -5.87 3.19 12.64
CA VAL A 29 -5.17 4.37 12.11
C VAL A 29 -3.78 4.02 11.56
N MET A 30 -3.07 3.09 12.20
CA MET A 30 -1.71 2.72 11.80
C MET A 30 -1.65 1.68 10.68
N VAL A 31 -2.61 0.76 10.63
CA VAL A 31 -2.62 -0.35 9.66
C VAL A 31 -3.25 0.07 8.33
N THR A 32 -4.34 0.84 8.36
CA THR A 32 -5.05 1.32 7.14
C THR A 32 -4.11 1.97 6.12
N PRO A 33 -3.20 2.89 6.49
CA PRO A 33 -2.26 3.51 5.56
C PRO A 33 -1.56 2.50 4.64
N HIS A 34 -1.19 1.33 5.14
CA HIS A 34 -0.47 0.33 4.35
C HIS A 34 -1.24 -0.18 3.12
N THR A 35 -2.57 -0.11 3.14
CA THR A 35 -3.44 -0.50 2.02
C THR A 35 -3.40 0.47 0.86
N VAL A 36 -3.21 1.76 1.14
CA VAL A 36 -3.18 2.84 0.14
C VAL A 36 -1.76 3.24 -0.24
N LEU A 37 -0.74 2.72 0.45
CA LEU A 37 0.69 3.00 0.20
C LEU A 37 1.07 2.83 -1.27
N GLU A 38 0.60 1.75 -1.90
CA GLU A 38 0.88 1.44 -3.31
C GLU A 38 0.45 2.55 -4.27
N ASN A 39 -0.63 3.26 -3.97
CA ASN A 39 -1.11 4.31 -4.86
C ASN A 39 -0.09 5.46 -4.96
N PHE A 40 0.74 5.65 -3.93
CA PHE A 40 1.80 6.67 -3.92
C PHE A 40 3.14 6.09 -4.38
N THR A 41 3.49 4.86 -4.00
CA THR A 41 4.78 4.25 -4.38
C THR A 41 4.81 3.72 -5.81
N ALA A 42 3.66 3.47 -6.43
CA ALA A 42 3.53 3.01 -7.82
C ALA A 42 2.93 4.08 -8.74
N ALA A 43 3.01 5.36 -8.35
CA ALA A 43 2.66 6.46 -9.24
C ALA A 43 3.59 6.47 -10.47
N ILE A 44 3.01 6.67 -11.66
CA ILE A 44 3.74 6.77 -12.92
C ILE A 44 4.05 8.26 -13.15
N PRO A 45 5.31 8.72 -12.97
CA PRO A 45 5.67 10.09 -13.29
C PRO A 45 5.62 10.35 -14.80
N GLY A 46 5.65 11.64 -15.17
CA GLY A 46 5.91 12.03 -16.56
C GLY A 46 7.20 11.38 -17.04
N HIS A 47 7.19 10.81 -18.24
CA HIS A 47 8.34 10.11 -18.81
C HIS A 47 8.42 10.32 -20.31
N ARG A 48 9.63 10.19 -20.83
CA ARG A 48 9.97 10.19 -22.26
C ARG A 48 11.03 9.13 -22.54
N CYS A 49 11.18 8.76 -23.81
CA CYS A 49 12.33 7.95 -24.22
C CYS A 49 13.64 8.68 -23.93
N TRP A 50 14.68 7.93 -23.56
CA TRP A 50 16.04 8.44 -23.52
C TRP A 50 16.59 8.62 -24.94
N VAL A 51 17.31 9.74 -25.16
CA VAL A 51 17.82 10.15 -26.46
C VAL A 51 19.30 10.53 -26.35
N HIS A 52 20.16 9.81 -27.07
CA HIS A 52 21.62 10.00 -27.08
C HIS A 52 22.10 11.44 -27.29
N ILE A 53 21.46 12.22 -28.18
CA ILE A 53 21.90 13.58 -28.51
C ILE A 53 21.56 14.56 -27.38
N LEU A 54 20.51 14.27 -26.61
CA LEU A 54 19.96 15.15 -25.59
C LEU A 54 20.45 14.82 -24.19
N ASP A 55 20.48 13.53 -23.86
CA ASP A 55 20.63 13.03 -22.50
C ASP A 55 22.05 12.48 -22.24
N ASN A 56 22.99 12.65 -23.17
CA ASN A 56 24.40 12.32 -22.97
C ASN A 56 25.12 13.52 -22.33
N ASP A 57 25.57 13.36 -21.08
CA ASP A 57 26.18 14.38 -20.20
C ASP A 57 27.50 15.01 -20.71
N THR A 58 27.91 14.76 -21.97
CA THR A 58 29.16 15.27 -22.54
C THR A 58 29.08 16.70 -23.11
N VAL A 59 27.90 17.33 -23.14
CA VAL A 59 27.81 18.74 -23.55
C VAL A 59 27.93 19.63 -22.32
N SER A 60 29.18 19.77 -21.87
CA SER A 60 29.59 20.91 -21.07
C SER A 60 29.18 22.18 -21.82
N ASP A 61 28.53 23.07 -21.09
CA ASP A 61 27.99 24.39 -21.44
C ASP A 61 29.06 25.35 -21.98
N SER A 62 29.74 24.97 -23.05
CA SER A 62 30.91 25.63 -23.61
C SER A 62 30.87 25.52 -25.13
N ASP A 63 30.64 26.69 -25.74
CA ASP A 63 30.78 27.02 -27.16
C ASP A 63 29.60 26.75 -28.12
N SER A 64 28.89 27.86 -28.37
CA SER A 64 28.53 28.40 -29.69
C SER A 64 27.67 27.55 -30.64
N GLY A 65 26.39 27.90 -30.72
CA GLY A 65 25.49 27.54 -31.84
C GLY A 65 24.62 26.30 -31.63
N THR A 66 24.49 25.83 -30.39
CA THR A 66 23.78 24.60 -30.05
C THR A 66 22.26 24.77 -30.08
N LEU A 67 21.61 23.80 -30.73
CA LEU A 67 20.16 23.65 -30.86
C LEU A 67 19.46 23.58 -29.48
N SER A 68 18.28 24.19 -29.32
CA SER A 68 17.55 24.17 -28.04
C SER A 68 17.17 22.74 -27.61
N GLN A 69 17.04 22.49 -26.30
CA GLN A 69 16.53 21.22 -25.74
C GLN A 69 15.20 20.81 -26.40
N ASP A 70 14.31 21.78 -26.61
CA ASP A 70 12.99 21.56 -27.20
C ASP A 70 13.08 21.17 -28.69
N ASP A 71 14.05 21.74 -29.40
CA ASP A 71 14.31 21.44 -30.80
C ASP A 71 14.89 20.01 -30.95
N LEU A 72 15.80 19.62 -30.04
CA LEU A 72 16.34 18.25 -29.98
C LEU A 72 15.27 17.21 -29.62
N LEU A 73 14.34 17.53 -28.72
CA LEU A 73 13.19 16.69 -28.42
C LEU A 73 12.28 16.54 -29.65
N ARG A 74 12.02 17.63 -30.37
CA ARG A 74 11.13 17.66 -31.54
C ARG A 74 11.65 16.81 -32.69
N ILE A 75 12.96 16.75 -32.91
CA ILE A 75 13.55 15.89 -33.96
C ILE A 75 13.63 14.42 -33.55
N SER A 76 13.58 14.10 -32.25
CA SER A 76 13.87 12.76 -31.74
C SER A 76 12.61 11.99 -31.32
N ILE A 77 11.54 12.69 -30.92
CA ILE A 77 10.31 12.09 -30.40
C ILE A 77 9.12 12.56 -31.25
N PRO A 78 8.30 11.64 -31.79
CA PRO A 78 7.08 12.00 -32.51
C PRO A 78 6.06 12.68 -31.59
N LEU A 79 5.13 13.43 -32.17
CA LEU A 79 4.00 13.98 -31.41
C LEU A 79 2.85 12.96 -31.40
N ASP A 80 2.25 12.76 -30.22
CA ASP A 80 0.99 12.04 -30.07
C ASP A 80 -0.20 12.89 -30.56
N SER A 81 -1.38 12.29 -30.63
CA SER A 81 -2.68 12.87 -31.02
C SER A 81 -3.01 14.21 -30.36
N ASN A 82 -2.45 14.47 -29.17
CA ASN A 82 -2.64 15.71 -28.41
C ASN A 82 -1.56 16.78 -28.70
N LEU A 83 -0.75 16.62 -29.75
CA LEU A 83 0.37 17.52 -30.09
C LEU A 83 1.41 17.64 -28.97
N ARG A 84 1.56 16.58 -28.17
CA ARG A 84 2.59 16.47 -27.12
C ARG A 84 3.59 15.39 -27.53
N PRO A 85 4.85 15.44 -27.06
CA PRO A 85 5.80 14.36 -27.29
C PRO A 85 5.20 13.02 -26.87
N ASP A 86 5.26 12.04 -27.76
CA ASP A 86 4.88 10.67 -27.46
C ASP A 86 5.76 10.15 -26.31
N LYS A 87 5.12 9.50 -25.36
CA LYS A 87 5.82 8.98 -24.18
C LYS A 87 6.53 7.68 -24.49
N CYS A 88 6.00 6.87 -25.41
CA CYS A 88 6.35 5.46 -25.55
C CYS A 88 7.14 5.11 -26.81
N ARG A 89 7.23 6.04 -27.76
CA ARG A 89 7.91 5.83 -29.04
C ARG A 89 8.88 6.96 -29.32
N ARG A 90 9.91 6.65 -30.11
CA ARG A 90 10.87 7.62 -30.65
C ARG A 90 11.08 7.36 -32.14
N PHE A 91 11.65 8.34 -32.84
CA PHE A 91 12.11 8.10 -34.19
C PHE A 91 13.35 7.22 -34.20
N VAL A 92 13.42 6.31 -35.18
CA VAL A 92 14.61 5.46 -35.38
C VAL A 92 15.84 6.31 -35.72
N GLN A 93 15.63 7.41 -36.45
CA GLN A 93 16.66 8.39 -36.78
C GLN A 93 16.15 9.82 -36.48
N PRO A 94 17.02 10.74 -36.01
CA PRO A 94 16.63 12.12 -35.77
C PRO A 94 16.13 12.80 -37.05
N GLN A 95 14.94 13.37 -36.97
CA GLN A 95 14.25 14.01 -38.08
C GLN A 95 14.60 15.51 -38.15
N TRP A 96 15.85 15.82 -38.53
CA TRP A 96 16.36 17.19 -38.66
C TRP A 96 15.50 18.11 -39.54
N HIS A 97 14.77 17.52 -40.49
CA HIS A 97 13.86 18.23 -41.38
C HIS A 97 12.73 18.95 -40.62
N LEU A 98 12.35 18.50 -39.41
CA LEU A 98 11.31 19.11 -38.59
C LEU A 98 11.68 20.51 -38.06
N LEU A 99 12.96 20.88 -38.09
CA LEU A 99 13.45 22.21 -37.70
C LEU A 99 13.32 23.23 -38.83
N HIS A 100 13.30 22.77 -40.08
CA HIS A 100 13.25 23.63 -41.26
C HIS A 100 11.85 23.63 -41.87
N LEU A 101 10.96 24.45 -41.27
CA LEU A 101 9.57 24.64 -41.72
C LEU A 101 9.39 25.26 -43.13
N ASN A 102 10.47 25.59 -43.85
CA ASN A 102 10.41 26.32 -45.13
C ASN A 102 10.76 25.48 -46.38
N GLY A 103 10.97 24.17 -46.25
CA GLY A 103 11.21 23.30 -47.41
C GLY A 103 9.92 22.70 -47.96
N THR A 104 9.62 22.91 -49.25
CA THR A 104 8.66 22.09 -49.98
C THR A 104 9.21 20.67 -50.11
N PHE A 105 8.78 19.77 -49.24
CA PHE A 105 9.21 18.37 -49.27
C PHE A 105 8.20 17.48 -49.98
N SER A 106 8.71 16.71 -50.93
CA SER A 106 8.04 15.70 -51.74
C SER A 106 7.69 14.46 -50.92
N ASN A 107 6.43 14.00 -50.98
CA ASN A 107 5.93 12.67 -50.57
C ASN A 107 6.81 11.91 -49.56
N VAL A 108 6.88 12.42 -48.33
CA VAL A 108 7.61 11.77 -47.24
C VAL A 108 6.75 10.61 -46.73
N THR A 109 7.29 9.40 -46.83
CA THR A 109 6.76 8.21 -46.14
C THR A 109 6.75 8.51 -44.64
N GLU A 110 5.72 8.09 -43.90
CA GLU A 110 5.64 8.35 -42.46
C GLU A 110 6.96 7.96 -41.78
N PRO A 111 7.57 8.85 -40.97
CA PRO A 111 8.86 8.60 -40.36
C PRO A 111 8.80 7.35 -39.48
N ASP A 112 9.78 6.46 -39.65
CA ASP A 112 9.85 5.20 -38.91
C ASP A 112 10.01 5.46 -37.40
N THR A 113 9.14 4.82 -36.62
CA THR A 113 9.09 4.95 -35.16
C THR A 113 9.25 3.60 -34.47
N GLU A 114 10.06 3.56 -33.43
CA GLU A 114 10.35 2.38 -32.61
C GLU A 114 9.95 2.62 -31.14
N PRO A 115 9.67 1.56 -30.35
CA PRO A 115 9.55 1.70 -28.90
C PRO A 115 10.88 2.18 -28.29
N CYS A 116 10.84 2.82 -27.11
CA CYS A 116 12.06 3.22 -26.42
C CYS A 116 12.89 1.97 -26.05
N VAL A 117 14.09 1.83 -26.64
CA VAL A 117 15.00 0.69 -26.37
C VAL A 117 16.18 1.07 -25.46
N ASP A 118 16.58 2.34 -25.43
CA ASP A 118 17.75 2.82 -24.69
C ASP A 118 17.40 3.36 -23.28
N GLY A 119 16.21 3.02 -22.77
CA GLY A 119 15.72 3.42 -21.46
C GLY A 119 14.85 4.68 -21.46
N TRP A 120 14.64 5.23 -20.26
CA TRP A 120 13.62 6.24 -19.97
C TRP A 120 14.19 7.40 -19.17
N VAL A 121 13.67 8.60 -19.42
CA VAL A 121 13.91 9.77 -18.58
C VAL A 121 12.63 10.15 -17.87
N TYR A 122 12.66 10.10 -16.54
CA TYR A 122 11.53 10.39 -15.67
C TYR A 122 11.58 11.82 -15.12
N GLU A 123 10.41 12.46 -15.09
CA GLU A 123 10.23 13.78 -14.51
C GLU A 123 10.24 13.69 -12.98
N GLN A 124 11.22 14.35 -12.36
CA GLN A 124 11.41 14.34 -10.90
C GLN A 124 10.73 15.52 -10.20
N SER A 125 9.67 16.11 -10.76
CA SER A 125 8.96 17.26 -10.18
C SER A 125 8.11 16.87 -8.96
N THR A 126 7.41 15.73 -9.05
CA THR A 126 6.47 15.26 -8.03
C THR A 126 7.05 14.12 -7.18
N PHE A 127 7.64 13.12 -7.81
CA PHE A 127 8.29 11.99 -7.14
C PHE A 127 9.76 11.92 -7.54
N LEU A 128 10.63 11.55 -6.60
CA LEU A 128 12.06 11.40 -6.88
C LEU A 128 12.36 10.00 -7.41
N SER A 129 11.76 8.99 -6.80
CA SER A 129 11.82 7.60 -7.24
C SER A 129 10.51 6.91 -6.86
N THR A 130 10.00 6.09 -7.77
CA THR A 130 8.84 5.21 -7.56
C THR A 130 9.19 3.78 -7.98
N THR A 131 8.37 2.83 -7.57
CA THR A 131 8.49 1.43 -8.01
C THR A 131 8.38 1.28 -9.52
N VAL A 132 7.72 2.23 -10.19
CA VAL A 132 7.64 2.27 -11.66
C VAL A 132 8.97 2.69 -12.27
N THR A 133 9.67 3.67 -11.69
CA THR A 133 10.96 4.14 -12.19
C THR A 133 12.11 3.20 -11.86
N GLU A 134 11.97 2.36 -10.84
CA GLU A 134 13.00 1.37 -10.45
C GLU A 134 13.10 0.19 -11.43
N TRP A 135 11.96 -0.23 -11.98
CA TRP A 135 11.86 -1.39 -12.88
C TRP A 135 11.32 -1.04 -14.27
N ASP A 136 11.34 0.25 -14.64
CA ASP A 136 10.87 0.78 -15.92
C ASP A 136 9.50 0.24 -16.34
N LEU A 137 8.51 0.32 -15.44
CA LEU A 137 7.16 -0.25 -15.61
C LEU A 137 6.23 0.66 -16.41
N VAL A 138 6.68 1.12 -17.58
CA VAL A 138 5.95 2.05 -18.45
C VAL A 138 5.70 1.46 -19.84
N CYS A 139 4.71 2.01 -20.55
CA CYS A 139 4.39 1.61 -21.92
C CYS A 139 4.15 0.09 -22.05
N GLY A 140 5.01 -0.64 -22.75
CA GLY A 140 4.85 -2.10 -22.94
C GLY A 140 4.88 -2.90 -21.64
N SER A 141 5.61 -2.45 -20.61
CA SER A 141 5.73 -3.10 -19.30
C SER A 141 4.75 -2.56 -18.26
N GLN A 142 3.86 -1.61 -18.61
CA GLN A 142 2.89 -1.03 -17.68
C GLN A 142 1.94 -2.08 -17.06
N VAL A 143 1.68 -3.16 -17.79
CA VAL A 143 0.88 -4.29 -17.30
C VAL A 143 1.49 -4.89 -16.03
N LEU A 144 2.82 -4.93 -15.89
CA LEU A 144 3.49 -5.47 -14.70
C LEU A 144 3.17 -4.65 -13.45
N GLY A 145 3.11 -3.32 -13.55
CA GLY A 145 2.67 -2.47 -12.44
C GLY A 145 1.26 -2.82 -11.95
N SER A 146 0.36 -3.14 -12.90
CA SER A 146 -0.99 -3.60 -12.58
C SER A 146 -1.00 -5.00 -11.95
N VAL A 147 -0.11 -5.90 -12.40
CA VAL A 147 0.06 -7.24 -11.82
C VAL A 147 0.50 -7.14 -10.35
N ALA A 148 1.44 -6.26 -10.00
CA ALA A 148 1.88 -6.08 -8.62
C ALA A 148 0.71 -5.71 -7.68
N LYS A 149 -0.12 -4.75 -8.11
CA LYS A 149 -1.33 -4.34 -7.38
C LYS A 149 -2.36 -5.46 -7.29
N PHE A 150 -2.54 -6.22 -8.35
CA PHE A 150 -3.45 -7.37 -8.35
C PHE A 150 -2.97 -8.46 -7.38
N VAL A 151 -1.69 -8.77 -7.37
CA VAL A 151 -1.07 -9.72 -6.42
C VAL A 151 -1.25 -9.26 -4.97
N PHE A 152 -1.10 -7.98 -4.69
CA PHE A 152 -1.38 -7.40 -3.37
C PHE A 152 -2.85 -7.60 -2.96
N VAL A 153 -3.80 -7.35 -3.86
CA VAL A 153 -5.24 -7.55 -3.62
C VAL A 153 -5.59 -9.03 -3.41
N ILE A 154 -4.98 -9.95 -4.16
CA ILE A 154 -5.14 -11.40 -3.88
C ILE A 154 -4.64 -11.72 -2.48
N GLY A 155 -3.51 -11.15 -2.06
CA GLY A 155 -3.00 -11.27 -0.70
C GLY A 155 -4.05 -10.86 0.34
N ILE A 156 -4.68 -9.70 0.17
CA ILE A 156 -5.78 -9.23 1.03
C ILE A 156 -6.94 -10.23 1.05
N LEU A 157 -7.38 -10.74 -0.11
CA LEU A 157 -8.50 -11.69 -0.18
C LEU A 157 -8.21 -12.99 0.58
N VAL A 158 -6.99 -13.53 0.43
CA VAL A 158 -6.55 -14.71 1.17
C VAL A 158 -6.46 -14.39 2.66
N GLY A 159 -5.94 -13.22 3.01
CA GLY A 159 -5.87 -12.72 4.38
C GLY A 159 -7.24 -12.65 5.05
N ASN A 160 -8.28 -12.22 4.34
CA ASN A 160 -9.64 -12.15 4.87
C ASN A 160 -10.20 -13.54 5.20
N PHE A 161 -10.05 -14.46 4.25
CA PHE A 161 -10.51 -15.84 4.42
C PHE A 161 -9.81 -16.53 5.60
N LEU A 162 -8.49 -16.37 5.70
CA LEU A 162 -7.70 -16.93 6.79
C LEU A 162 -7.94 -16.21 8.12
N GLY A 163 -8.13 -14.89 8.07
CA GLY A 163 -8.28 -14.02 9.23
C GLY A 163 -9.43 -14.47 10.12
N GLY A 164 -10.59 -14.79 9.53
CA GLY A 164 -11.73 -15.31 10.30
C GLY A 164 -11.46 -16.64 10.97
N HIS A 165 -10.99 -17.63 10.20
CA HIS A 165 -10.73 -18.97 10.72
C HIS A 165 -9.61 -18.97 11.79
N LEU A 166 -8.54 -18.21 11.56
CA LEU A 166 -7.48 -18.04 12.54
C LEU A 166 -8.04 -17.36 13.79
N SER A 167 -8.75 -16.24 13.62
CA SER A 167 -9.32 -15.40 14.70
C SER A 167 -10.11 -16.19 15.72
N ASP A 168 -10.99 -17.05 15.19
CA ASP A 168 -11.88 -17.85 16.02
C ASP A 168 -11.16 -19.02 16.71
N ARG A 169 -10.08 -19.54 16.13
CA ARG A 169 -9.33 -20.68 16.67
C ARG A 169 -8.25 -20.31 17.69
N PHE A 170 -7.42 -19.32 17.37
CA PHE A 170 -6.26 -18.95 18.17
C PHE A 170 -6.51 -17.75 19.09
N GLY A 171 -7.66 -17.08 18.91
CA GLY A 171 -8.05 -15.91 19.68
C GLY A 171 -7.50 -14.60 19.09
N ARG A 172 -8.35 -13.59 19.09
CA ARG A 172 -8.13 -12.27 18.44
C ARG A 172 -6.82 -11.57 18.86
N ARG A 173 -6.44 -11.66 20.15
CA ARG A 173 -5.21 -11.03 20.68
C ARG A 173 -3.94 -11.69 20.15
N LEU A 174 -3.89 -13.02 20.14
CA LEU A 174 -2.70 -13.76 19.71
C LEU A 174 -2.42 -13.50 18.24
N ILE A 175 -3.45 -13.50 17.40
CA ILE A 175 -3.31 -13.32 15.94
C ILE A 175 -2.92 -11.90 15.59
N LEU A 176 -3.50 -10.90 16.25
CA LEU A 176 -3.06 -9.50 16.07
C LEU A 176 -1.55 -9.38 16.34
N THR A 177 -1.06 -10.02 17.42
CA THR A 177 0.37 -10.05 17.75
C THR A 177 1.19 -10.78 16.69
N CYS A 178 0.75 -11.97 16.29
CA CYS A 178 1.46 -12.83 15.36
C CYS A 178 1.46 -12.31 13.93
N ALA A 179 0.50 -11.46 13.54
CA ALA A 179 0.43 -10.87 12.21
C ALA A 179 1.18 -9.53 12.10
N LEU A 180 1.24 -8.73 13.18
CA LEU A 180 1.95 -7.45 13.20
C LEU A 180 3.45 -7.59 12.91
N LEU A 181 4.11 -8.62 13.44
CA LEU A 181 5.55 -8.82 13.25
C LEU A 181 5.92 -9.24 11.81
N PRO A 182 5.28 -10.26 11.21
CA PRO A 182 5.46 -10.58 9.79
C PRO A 182 5.08 -9.43 8.84
N MET A 183 4.06 -8.64 9.18
CA MET A 183 3.72 -7.43 8.41
C MET A 183 4.88 -6.43 8.38
N ALA A 184 5.49 -6.16 9.54
CA ALA A 184 6.64 -5.25 9.62
C ALA A 184 7.83 -5.80 8.82
N ILE A 185 8.16 -7.08 8.99
CA ILE A 185 9.27 -7.74 8.27
C ILE A 185 9.05 -7.66 6.76
N THR A 186 7.87 -8.09 6.28
CA THR A 186 7.56 -8.09 4.84
C THR A 186 7.57 -6.68 4.26
N GLY A 187 7.09 -5.68 5.00
CA GLY A 187 7.16 -4.28 4.59
C GLY A 187 8.60 -3.77 4.45
N THR A 188 9.47 -4.07 5.41
CA THR A 188 10.88 -3.65 5.37
C THR A 188 11.64 -4.38 4.26
N CYS A 189 11.41 -5.68 4.10
CA CYS A 189 11.99 -6.45 2.99
C CYS A 189 11.52 -5.93 1.63
N ALA A 190 10.25 -5.53 1.50
CA ALA A 190 9.73 -5.00 0.23
C ALA A 190 10.37 -3.65 -0.12
N ALA A 191 10.77 -2.86 0.87
CA ALA A 191 11.55 -1.65 0.64
C ALA A 191 13.01 -1.92 0.21
N LEU A 192 13.49 -3.16 0.30
CA LEU A 192 14.86 -3.54 -0.10
C LEU A 192 14.85 -4.59 -1.21
N ALA A 193 13.70 -4.78 -1.87
CA ALA A 193 13.53 -5.85 -2.85
C ALA A 193 14.44 -5.58 -4.07
N PRO A 194 15.36 -6.51 -4.41
CA PRO A 194 16.30 -6.29 -5.51
C PRO A 194 15.67 -6.57 -6.88
N THR A 195 14.56 -7.32 -6.91
CA THR A 195 13.89 -7.71 -8.16
C THR A 195 12.38 -7.56 -8.03
N PHE A 196 11.74 -7.28 -9.17
CA PHE A 196 10.29 -7.13 -9.26
C PHE A 196 9.51 -8.37 -8.78
N PHE A 197 10.02 -9.58 -9.02
CA PHE A 197 9.36 -10.82 -8.57
C PHE A 197 9.37 -10.98 -7.05
N ILE A 198 10.51 -10.67 -6.40
CA ILE A 198 10.62 -10.69 -4.93
C ILE A 198 9.69 -9.62 -4.34
N TYR A 199 9.65 -8.43 -4.97
CA TYR A 199 8.72 -7.38 -4.57
C TYR A 199 7.26 -7.84 -4.63
N CYS A 200 6.83 -8.49 -5.73
CA CYS A 200 5.48 -9.06 -5.85
C CYS A 200 5.16 -10.08 -4.77
N LEU A 201 6.09 -11.00 -4.46
CA LEU A 201 5.90 -12.00 -3.40
C LEU A 201 5.74 -11.34 -2.03
N LEU A 202 6.59 -10.36 -1.72
CA LEU A 202 6.52 -9.62 -0.46
C LEU A 202 5.23 -8.79 -0.37
N HIS A 203 4.75 -8.27 -1.50
CA HIS A 203 3.46 -7.58 -1.59
C HIS A 203 2.28 -8.51 -1.32
N PHE A 204 2.27 -9.71 -1.90
CA PHE A 204 1.27 -10.72 -1.58
C PHE A 204 1.24 -11.00 -0.07
N LEU A 205 2.40 -11.26 0.54
CA LEU A 205 2.51 -11.54 1.97
C LEU A 205 2.06 -10.34 2.82
N LYS A 206 2.48 -9.14 2.46
CA LYS A 206 2.07 -7.90 3.13
C LYS A 206 0.54 -7.75 3.11
N GLY A 207 -0.09 -7.93 1.95
CA GLY A 207 -1.56 -7.87 1.81
C GLY A 207 -2.27 -8.89 2.70
N LEU A 208 -1.75 -10.12 2.74
CA LEU A 208 -2.25 -11.19 3.61
C LEU A 208 -2.19 -10.79 5.09
N TRP A 209 -1.05 -10.29 5.58
CA TRP A 209 -0.92 -9.91 6.99
C TRP A 209 -1.77 -8.69 7.36
N ILE A 210 -1.88 -7.71 6.46
CA ILE A 210 -2.72 -6.53 6.67
C ILE A 210 -4.17 -6.93 6.95
N ASP A 211 -4.74 -7.85 6.16
CA ASP A 211 -6.15 -8.18 6.32
C ASP A 211 -6.41 -9.11 7.51
N ILE A 212 -5.45 -10.01 7.82
CA ILE A 212 -5.46 -10.78 9.08
C ILE A 212 -5.51 -9.85 10.31
N ILE A 213 -4.86 -8.68 10.26
CA ILE A 213 -4.93 -7.68 11.34
C ILE A 213 -6.24 -6.90 11.32
N HIS A 214 -6.81 -6.60 10.15
CA HIS A 214 -8.09 -5.90 10.06
C HIS A 214 -9.26 -6.73 10.66
N PHE A 215 -9.22 -8.06 10.53
CA PHE A 215 -10.27 -8.92 11.06
C PHE A 215 -10.55 -8.73 12.57
N PRO A 216 -9.58 -8.87 13.50
CA PRO A 216 -9.79 -8.62 14.93
C PRO A 216 -10.06 -7.15 15.27
N VAL A 217 -9.72 -6.21 14.38
CA VAL A 217 -9.99 -4.78 14.53
C VAL A 217 -11.46 -4.45 14.22
N PHE A 218 -12.04 -4.96 13.13
CA PHE A 218 -13.46 -4.73 12.79
C PHE A 218 -14.43 -5.53 13.65
N SER A 219 -13.97 -6.69 14.08
CA SER A 219 -14.54 -7.54 15.11
C SER A 219 -15.06 -6.82 16.36
N VAL A 220 -14.50 -5.66 16.72
CA VAL A 220 -14.93 -4.81 17.85
C VAL A 220 -16.41 -4.43 17.79
N ILE A 221 -16.95 -4.33 16.59
CA ILE A 221 -18.37 -4.03 16.34
C ILE A 221 -19.27 -5.15 16.90
N GLU A 222 -18.79 -6.38 16.98
CA GLU A 222 -19.55 -7.52 17.52
C GLU A 222 -19.71 -7.46 19.04
N TRP A 223 -18.67 -7.00 19.74
CA TRP A 223 -18.63 -6.90 21.21
C TRP A 223 -19.31 -5.64 21.74
N THR A 224 -19.66 -4.71 20.85
CA THR A 224 -20.28 -3.45 21.22
C THR A 224 -21.79 -3.67 21.41
N SER A 225 -22.33 -3.20 22.54
CA SER A 225 -23.78 -3.22 22.79
C SER A 225 -24.53 -2.54 21.63
N PRO A 226 -25.72 -3.03 21.22
CA PRO A 226 -26.47 -2.48 20.09
C PRO A 226 -26.67 -0.95 20.15
N LYS A 227 -26.78 -0.40 21.36
CA LYS A 227 -26.94 1.04 21.62
C LYS A 227 -25.77 1.89 21.12
N PHE A 228 -24.54 1.38 21.19
CA PHE A 228 -23.32 2.10 20.82
C PHE A 228 -22.71 1.62 19.50
N LYS A 229 -23.28 0.58 18.89
CA LYS A 229 -22.74 -0.07 17.70
C LYS A 229 -22.56 0.92 16.54
N ALA A 230 -23.55 1.78 16.29
CA ALA A 230 -23.47 2.80 15.24
C ALA A 230 -22.33 3.82 15.49
N LEU A 231 -22.19 4.29 16.74
CA LEU A 231 -21.12 5.22 17.14
C LEU A 231 -19.73 4.60 16.91
N VAL A 232 -19.55 3.34 17.32
CA VAL A 232 -18.28 2.61 17.14
C VAL A 232 -17.96 2.43 15.66
N THR A 233 -18.93 2.03 14.84
CA THR A 233 -18.71 1.90 13.39
C THR A 233 -18.28 3.24 12.76
N ILE A 234 -18.91 4.36 13.15
CA ILE A 234 -18.53 5.69 12.66
C ILE A 234 -17.11 6.04 13.12
N LEU A 235 -16.76 5.82 14.39
CA LEU A 235 -15.41 6.06 14.90
C LEU A 235 -14.35 5.25 14.15
N MET A 236 -14.64 3.99 13.81
CA MET A 236 -13.76 3.15 13.00
C MET A 236 -13.57 3.73 11.59
N LEU A 237 -14.63 4.18 10.94
CA LEU A 237 -14.55 4.81 9.62
C LEU A 237 -13.76 6.13 9.65
N CYS A 238 -13.97 6.94 10.70
CA CYS A 238 -13.19 8.16 10.93
C CYS A 238 -11.71 7.83 11.16
N ALA A 239 -11.39 6.79 11.93
CA ALA A 239 -10.02 6.34 12.15
C ALA A 239 -9.34 5.90 10.85
N THR A 240 -10.03 5.12 10.01
CA THR A 240 -9.57 4.73 8.66
C THR A 240 -9.30 5.97 7.80
N SER A 241 -10.23 6.93 7.79
CA SER A 241 -10.12 8.17 7.03
C SER A 241 -8.93 9.01 7.50
N PHE A 242 -8.74 9.14 8.81
CA PHE A 242 -7.62 9.84 9.41
C PHE A 242 -6.28 9.18 9.04
N GLY A 243 -6.18 7.86 9.09
CA GLY A 243 -4.99 7.12 8.63
C GLY A 243 -4.65 7.43 7.17
N ASN A 244 -5.64 7.46 6.27
CA ASN A 244 -5.42 7.80 4.86
C ASN A 244 -4.97 9.25 4.64
N ILE A 245 -5.48 10.19 5.44
CA ILE A 245 -5.01 11.59 5.42
C ILE A 245 -3.55 11.67 5.87
N VAL A 246 -3.19 10.98 6.95
CA VAL A 246 -1.81 10.88 7.44
C VAL A 246 -0.89 10.29 6.36
N MET A 247 -1.33 9.23 5.67
CA MET A 247 -0.58 8.68 4.53
C MET A 247 -0.32 9.73 3.45
N THR A 248 -1.34 10.48 3.07
CA THR A 248 -1.23 11.47 1.99
C THR A 248 -0.23 12.56 2.38
N GLY A 249 -0.24 13.00 3.65
CA GLY A 249 0.76 13.93 4.20
C GLY A 249 2.17 13.33 4.18
N LEU A 250 2.34 12.06 4.57
CA LEU A 250 3.63 11.38 4.52
C LEU A 250 4.15 11.23 3.08
N ALA A 251 3.29 10.90 2.12
CA ALA A 251 3.66 10.78 0.71
C ALA A 251 4.11 12.13 0.11
N PHE A 252 3.56 13.25 0.58
CA PHE A 252 4.00 14.58 0.18
C PHE A 252 5.40 14.92 0.71
N VAL A 253 5.71 14.53 1.95
CA VAL A 253 7.02 14.77 2.58
C VAL A 253 8.09 13.81 2.03
N PHE A 254 7.77 12.53 1.90
CA PHE A 254 8.68 11.48 1.46
C PHE A 254 8.44 11.12 -0.01
N ARG A 255 9.16 11.80 -0.90
CA ARG A 255 9.05 11.65 -2.36
C ARG A 255 9.79 10.43 -2.93
N ASN A 256 10.54 9.71 -2.09
CA ASN A 256 11.19 8.44 -2.40
C ASN A 256 10.38 7.29 -1.81
N TRP A 257 10.02 6.33 -2.66
CA TRP A 257 9.17 5.20 -2.24
C TRP A 257 9.80 4.33 -1.13
N HIS A 258 11.13 4.12 -1.18
CA HIS A 258 11.86 3.40 -0.13
C HIS A 258 11.70 4.04 1.26
N HIS A 259 11.90 5.37 1.34
CA HIS A 259 11.77 6.09 2.60
C HIS A 259 10.33 6.10 3.10
N LEU A 260 9.37 6.32 2.21
CA LEU A 260 7.95 6.29 2.56
C LEU A 260 7.57 4.93 3.16
N GLN A 261 8.00 3.84 2.52
CA GLN A 261 7.73 2.49 3.01
C GLN A 261 8.41 2.21 4.34
N LEU A 262 9.68 2.58 4.51
CA LEU A 262 10.41 2.41 5.77
C LEU A 262 9.77 3.16 6.92
N VAL A 263 9.38 4.43 6.73
CA VAL A 263 8.73 5.25 7.76
C VAL A 263 7.45 4.58 8.27
N ILE A 264 6.63 4.06 7.36
CA ILE A 264 5.37 3.42 7.74
C ILE A 264 5.62 2.09 8.45
N THR A 265 6.64 1.31 8.03
CA THR A 265 7.02 0.11 8.77
C THR A 265 7.57 0.42 10.17
N CYS A 266 8.33 1.50 10.33
CA CYS A 266 8.81 1.96 11.64
C CYS A 266 7.64 2.32 12.57
N ILE A 267 6.61 2.98 12.05
CA ILE A 267 5.38 3.27 12.81
C ILE A 267 4.71 1.97 13.27
N SER A 268 4.61 0.96 12.39
CA SER A 268 4.06 -0.35 12.74
C SER A 268 4.90 -1.12 13.77
N ILE A 269 6.24 -1.06 13.68
CA ILE A 269 7.15 -1.66 14.66
C ILE A 269 6.98 -0.98 16.02
N SER A 270 6.91 0.36 16.04
CA SER A 270 6.70 1.12 17.27
C SER A 270 5.40 0.73 17.96
N HIS A 271 4.34 0.54 17.17
CA HIS A 271 3.05 0.07 17.66
C HIS A 271 3.13 -1.37 18.19
N TYR A 272 3.83 -2.27 17.50
CA TYR A 272 4.06 -3.64 17.97
C TYR A 272 4.79 -3.68 19.32
N VAL A 273 5.86 -2.88 19.48
CA VAL A 273 6.62 -2.78 20.72
C VAL A 273 5.74 -2.24 21.85
N PHE A 274 4.98 -1.17 21.60
CA PHE A 274 4.02 -0.63 22.57
C PHE A 274 2.97 -1.67 23.00
N PHE A 275 2.48 -2.47 22.05
CA PHE A 275 1.54 -3.54 22.34
C PHE A 275 2.14 -4.66 23.21
N GLN A 276 3.40 -5.04 22.98
CA GLN A 276 4.09 -6.00 23.84
C GLN A 276 4.29 -5.46 25.24
N ILE A 277 4.73 -4.20 25.39
CA ILE A 277 4.97 -3.57 26.68
C ILE A 277 3.67 -3.47 27.49
N SER A 278 2.59 -2.98 26.87
CA SER A 278 1.27 -2.93 27.50
C SER A 278 0.72 -4.33 27.83
N GLY A 279 1.05 -5.34 27.02
CA GLY A 279 0.75 -6.73 27.30
C GLY A 279 1.52 -7.31 28.50
N LEU A 280 2.79 -6.95 28.65
CA LEU A 280 3.68 -7.38 29.73
C LEU A 280 3.36 -6.70 31.06
N GLN A 281 3.08 -5.40 31.07
CA GLN A 281 2.65 -4.67 32.28
C GLN A 281 1.33 -5.22 32.82
N ASN A 282 0.43 -5.65 31.93
CA ASN A 282 -0.79 -6.34 32.33
C ASN A 282 -0.58 -7.79 32.78
N GLY A 283 0.58 -8.42 32.49
CA GLY A 283 0.91 -9.76 32.98
C GLY A 283 1.47 -9.77 34.41
N HIS A 284 2.15 -8.71 34.84
CA HIS A 284 2.76 -8.63 36.18
C HIS A 284 1.74 -8.32 37.29
N ASN A 285 0.64 -7.65 36.97
CA ASN A 285 -0.42 -7.32 37.94
C ASN A 285 -1.49 -8.40 38.11
N ASN A 286 -1.39 -9.55 37.44
CA ASN A 286 -2.56 -10.38 37.13
C ASN A 286 -2.32 -11.90 37.12
N LEU A 287 -1.97 -12.46 38.27
CA LEU A 287 -2.31 -13.86 38.53
C LEU A 287 -3.83 -14.10 38.54
N GLU A 288 -4.66 -13.06 38.72
CA GLU A 288 -6.13 -13.15 38.66
C GLU A 288 -6.74 -12.90 37.26
N MET A 289 -6.14 -12.05 36.41
CA MET A 289 -6.71 -11.73 35.09
C MET A 289 -6.42 -12.80 34.03
N ASN A 290 -5.43 -13.68 34.24
CA ASN A 290 -5.24 -14.87 33.41
C ASN A 290 -6.43 -15.84 33.55
N SER A 291 -7.04 -15.95 34.74
CA SER A 291 -8.29 -16.72 34.92
C SER A 291 -9.47 -16.06 34.20
N PHE A 292 -9.58 -14.74 34.22
CA PHE A 292 -10.69 -14.05 33.54
C PHE A 292 -10.54 -14.05 32.01
N PHE A 293 -9.32 -13.93 31.49
CA PHE A 293 -9.05 -14.08 30.05
C PHE A 293 -9.23 -15.52 29.57
N GLN A 294 -8.83 -16.53 30.36
CA GLN A 294 -9.15 -17.92 30.03
C GLN A 294 -10.66 -18.16 30.04
N VAL A 295 -11.39 -17.62 31.02
CA VAL A 295 -12.84 -17.82 31.11
C VAL A 295 -13.58 -17.09 29.98
N TYR A 296 -13.24 -15.83 29.69
CA TYR A 296 -13.92 -15.05 28.64
C TYR A 296 -13.62 -15.55 27.22
N PHE A 297 -12.36 -15.92 26.92
CA PHE A 297 -12.01 -16.55 25.64
C PHE A 297 -12.44 -18.02 25.55
N SER A 298 -12.45 -18.79 26.64
CA SER A 298 -12.99 -20.17 26.65
C SER A 298 -14.51 -20.19 26.50
N ILE A 299 -15.24 -19.19 26.97
CA ILE A 299 -16.69 -19.04 26.73
C ILE A 299 -16.93 -18.67 25.26
N SER A 300 -16.15 -17.74 24.70
CA SER A 300 -16.26 -17.36 23.28
C SER A 300 -15.93 -18.53 22.33
N GLY A 301 -14.95 -19.38 22.65
CA GLY A 301 -14.60 -20.56 21.86
C GLY A 301 -15.50 -21.79 22.09
N LYS A 302 -16.22 -21.87 23.22
CA LYS A 302 -17.21 -22.93 23.47
C LYS A 302 -18.57 -22.62 22.84
N MET A 303 -18.96 -21.35 22.71
CA MET A 303 -20.25 -20.99 22.07
C MET A 303 -20.29 -21.29 20.56
N THR A 304 -19.15 -21.26 19.86
CA THR A 304 -19.05 -21.71 18.45
C THR A 304 -19.08 -23.23 18.30
N LYS A 305 -18.64 -24.00 19.31
CA LYS A 305 -18.73 -25.48 19.30
C LYS A 305 -20.07 -26.04 19.78
N HIS A 306 -20.86 -25.30 20.54
CA HIS A 306 -22.20 -25.74 20.99
C HIS A 306 -23.37 -25.23 20.13
N GLY A 307 -23.12 -24.35 19.16
CA GLY A 307 -24.13 -23.91 18.18
C GLY A 307 -24.46 -24.91 17.07
N MET A 308 -23.80 -26.08 17.01
CA MET A 308 -24.04 -27.13 16.01
C MET A 308 -24.82 -28.36 16.53
N HIS A 309 -25.27 -28.35 17.79
CA HIS A 309 -26.07 -29.43 18.36
C HIS A 309 -27.26 -28.87 19.16
N ILE A 310 -28.21 -28.24 18.49
CA ILE A 310 -29.59 -28.14 18.99
C ILE A 310 -30.50 -28.70 17.89
N LYS A 311 -31.14 -29.80 18.27
CA LYS A 311 -31.86 -30.82 17.50
C LYS A 311 -32.92 -30.29 16.53
N GLU A 312 -32.98 -30.91 15.35
CA GLU A 312 -34.23 -31.29 14.70
C GLU A 312 -34.94 -32.30 15.61
N GLU A 313 -36.06 -31.90 16.21
CA GLU A 313 -37.26 -32.69 16.51
C GLU A 313 -38.34 -31.75 17.08
#